data_AF-A0A7C7GHG6-F1
#
_entry.id   AF-A0A7C7GHG6-F1
#
_cell.length_a   1.000
_cell.length_b   1.000
_cell.length_c   1.000
_cell.angle_alpha   90.00
_cell.angle_beta   90.00
_cell.angle_gamma   90.00
#
_symmetry.space_group_name_H-M   'P 1'
#
loop_
_entity.id
_entity.type
_entity.pdbx_description
1 polymer ?
#
loop_
_entity_poly.entity_id
_entity_poly.type
_entity_poly.pdbx_seq_one_letter_code
_entity_poly.pdbx_strand_id
1 'polypeptide(L)'
;MKNAILLIFILMLVVAILMMKIEKKHEMNDYWEDQTVFQINREEPRAHFFPFESEELALKNDKSLSNYYHSLNGEWKFHFAKDPSQKAIGFEEVGHDVSSWENIQVPG
;
A
#
# COMPACT_ATOMS: atom_id res chain seq x y z
N MET A 1 33.29 6.49 50.98
CA MET A 1 32.87 5.23 50.31
C MET A 1 31.36 5.13 50.12
N LYS A 2 30.55 5.32 51.17
CA LYS A 2 29.06 5.27 51.08
C LYS A 2 28.48 6.22 50.02
N ASN A 3 28.96 7.46 49.96
CA ASN A 3 28.49 8.46 48.99
C ASN A 3 28.88 8.13 47.53
N ALA A 4 30.02 7.47 47.33
CA ALA A 4 30.47 7.03 46.01
C ALA A 4 29.63 5.85 45.50
N ILE A 5 29.30 4.90 46.40
CA ILE A 5 28.40 3.79 46.10
C ILE A 5 27.00 4.33 45.74
N LEU A 6 26.48 5.30 46.51
CA LEU A 6 25.19 5.93 46.24
C LEU A 6 25.15 6.64 44.86
N LEU A 7 26.22 7.35 44.49
CA LEU A 7 26.32 8.00 43.18
C LEU A 7 26.35 7.01 42.02
N ILE A 8 27.06 5.88 42.17
CA ILE A 8 27.11 4.82 41.17
C ILE A 8 25.72 4.19 40.98
N PHE A 9 24.99 3.96 42.07
CA PHE A 9 23.62 3.45 42.00
C PHE A 9 22.67 4.43 41.30
N ILE A 10 22.78 5.73 41.56
CA ILE A 10 21.97 6.76 40.88
C ILE A 10 22.32 6.80 39.39
N LEU A 11 23.60 6.73 39.02
CA LEU A 11 24.02 6.73 37.62
C LEU A 11 23.52 5.49 36.88
N MET A 12 23.62 4.30 37.50
CA MET A 12 23.06 3.07 36.92
C MET A 12 21.54 3.15 36.75
N LEU A 13 20.83 3.73 37.71
CA LEU A 13 19.39 3.95 37.62
C LEU A 13 19.02 4.88 36.46
N VAL A 14 19.77 5.98 36.28
CA VAL A 14 19.56 6.93 35.18
C VAL A 14 19.82 6.26 33.81
N VAL A 15 20.89 5.46 33.70
CA VAL A 15 21.19 4.71 32.46
C VAL A 15 20.09 3.68 32.18
N ALA A 16 19.58 2.97 33.19
CA ALA A 16 18.48 2.03 33.03
C ALA A 16 17.19 2.72 32.54
N ILE A 17 16.87 3.90 33.09
CA ILE A 17 15.70 4.70 32.67
C ILE A 17 15.88 5.22 31.23
N LEU A 18 17.10 5.61 30.84
CA LEU A 18 17.40 6.01 29.45
C LEU A 18 17.26 4.84 28.47
N MET A 19 17.64 3.63 28.86
CA MET A 19 17.48 2.42 28.04
C MET A 19 16.01 2.01 27.88
N MET A 20 15.17 2.17 28.91
CA MET A 20 13.73 1.89 28.87
C MET A 20 12.95 2.76 27.88
N LYS A 21 13.49 3.92 27.46
CA LYS A 21 12.86 4.77 26.44
C LYS A 21 13.05 4.27 25.00
N ILE A 22 13.86 3.23 24.78
CA ILE A 22 14.15 2.67 23.45
C ILE A 22 13.34 1.38 23.25
N GLU A 23 12.04 1.42 23.52
CA GLU A 23 11.13 0.47 22.89
C GLU A 23 10.69 1.10 21.57
N LYS A 24 11.24 0.61 20.45
CA LYS A 24 10.63 0.85 19.15
C LYS A 24 9.26 0.19 19.19
N LYS A 25 8.23 0.99 19.46
CA LYS A 25 6.85 0.58 19.27
C LYS A 25 6.71 0.13 17.82
N HIS A 26 6.51 -1.16 17.60
CA HIS A 26 6.16 -1.68 16.28
C HIS A 26 4.71 -1.27 16.04
N GLU A 27 4.51 -0.04 15.58
CA GLU A 27 3.21 0.36 15.10
C GLU A 27 2.96 -0.41 13.81
N MET A 28 1.93 -1.26 13.86
CA MET A 28 1.36 -1.92 12.69
C MET A 28 0.68 -0.82 11.86
N ASN A 29 1.49 -0.03 11.17
CA ASN A 29 1.08 1.21 10.53
C ASN A 29 0.46 0.97 9.15
N ASP A 30 0.74 -0.18 8.56
CA ASP A 30 0.29 -0.50 7.23
C ASP A 30 -0.76 -1.61 7.25
N TYR A 31 -1.86 -1.39 6.53
CA TYR A 31 -2.97 -2.34 6.42
C TYR A 31 -2.57 -3.72 5.87
N TRP A 32 -1.45 -3.82 5.15
CA TRP A 32 -0.95 -5.09 4.61
C TRP A 32 -0.24 -5.97 5.65
N GLU A 33 0.06 -5.45 6.85
CA GLU A 33 0.59 -6.24 7.98
C GLU A 33 -0.51 -6.74 8.94
N ASP A 34 -1.72 -6.17 8.87
CA ASP A 34 -2.84 -6.50 9.74
C ASP A 34 -3.70 -7.63 9.15
N GLN A 35 -3.63 -8.82 9.75
CA GLN A 35 -4.37 -10.00 9.32
C GLN A 35 -5.90 -9.88 9.49
N THR A 36 -6.40 -8.85 10.17
CA THR A 36 -7.83 -8.59 10.33
C THR A 36 -8.38 -7.68 9.23
N VAL A 37 -7.52 -7.04 8.44
CA VAL A 37 -7.90 -6.13 7.35
C VAL A 37 -7.82 -6.84 6.01
N PHE A 38 -8.97 -7.25 5.49
CA PHE A 38 -9.07 -7.94 4.18
C PHE A 38 -9.44 -7.02 3.02
N GLN A 39 -10.04 -5.86 3.31
CA GLN A 39 -10.50 -4.88 2.34
C GLN A 39 -10.70 -3.52 2.99
N ILE A 40 -10.57 -2.45 2.21
CA ILE A 40 -10.90 -1.08 2.60
C ILE A 40 -11.67 -0.46 1.45
N ASN A 41 -12.84 0.11 1.72
CA ASN A 41 -13.68 0.82 0.75
C ASN A 41 -14.00 0.05 -0.55
N ARG A 42 -14.01 -1.28 -0.50
CA ARG A 42 -14.45 -2.12 -1.61
C ARG A 42 -15.96 -2.29 -1.55
N GLU A 43 -16.62 -2.23 -2.71
CA GLU A 43 -18.05 -2.55 -2.84
C GLU A 43 -18.38 -3.94 -2.30
N GLU A 44 -19.61 -4.10 -1.79
CA GLU A 44 -20.09 -5.38 -1.25
C GLU A 44 -20.10 -6.48 -2.33
N PRO A 45 -19.74 -7.73 -1.96
CA PRO A 45 -19.71 -8.83 -2.90
C PRO A 45 -21.11 -9.11 -3.46
N ARG A 46 -21.19 -9.27 -4.78
CA ARG A 46 -22.42 -9.60 -5.50
C ARG A 46 -22.15 -10.47 -6.72
N ALA A 47 -23.19 -11.08 -7.27
CA ALA A 47 -23.09 -11.77 -8.55
C ALA A 47 -22.56 -10.81 -9.64
N HIS A 48 -21.73 -11.33 -10.54
CA HIS A 48 -21.18 -10.60 -11.66
C HIS A 48 -22.22 -10.40 -12.77
N PHE A 49 -22.22 -9.21 -13.38
CA PHE A 49 -23.09 -8.77 -14.46
C PHE A 49 -22.43 -7.53 -15.07
N PHE A 50 -22.75 -7.23 -16.32
CA PHE A 50 -22.23 -6.06 -17.02
C PHE A 50 -23.40 -5.34 -17.70
N PRO A 51 -23.51 -4.00 -17.60
CA PRO A 51 -24.57 -3.28 -18.28
C PRO A 51 -24.31 -3.27 -19.78
N PHE A 52 -25.35 -3.52 -20.57
CA PHE A 52 -25.34 -3.34 -22.01
C PHE A 52 -26.44 -2.35 -22.40
N GLU A 53 -26.22 -1.58 -23.46
CA GLU A 53 -27.15 -0.57 -23.97
C GLU A 53 -28.34 -1.18 -24.75
N SER A 54 -28.33 -2.49 -25.01
CA SER A 54 -29.42 -3.21 -25.67
C SER A 54 -29.50 -4.68 -25.27
N GLU A 55 -30.68 -5.28 -25.44
CA GLU A 55 -30.91 -6.71 -25.23
C GLU A 55 -30.08 -7.58 -26.19
N GLU A 56 -29.96 -7.18 -27.46
CA GLU A 56 -29.16 -7.92 -28.44
C GLU A 56 -27.69 -8.03 -28.01
N LEU A 57 -27.10 -6.94 -27.51
CA LEU A 57 -25.74 -6.96 -26.99
C LEU A 57 -25.63 -7.77 -25.70
N ALA A 58 -26.63 -7.67 -24.80
CA ALA A 58 -26.68 -8.47 -23.58
C ALA A 58 -26.72 -9.98 -23.87
N LEU A 59 -27.46 -10.40 -24.90
CA LEU A 59 -27.53 -11.79 -25.35
C LEU A 59 -26.21 -12.28 -25.97
N LYS A 60 -25.45 -11.40 -26.66
CA LYS A 60 -24.10 -11.72 -27.15
C LYS A 60 -23.09 -11.86 -26.00
N ASN A 61 -23.29 -11.10 -24.92
CA ASN A 61 -22.46 -11.12 -23.70
C ASN A 61 -20.96 -10.88 -23.95
N ASP A 62 -20.63 -10.13 -25.00
CA ASP A 62 -19.27 -9.64 -25.25
C ASP A 62 -19.20 -8.17 -24.83
N LYS A 63 -18.57 -7.93 -23.67
CA LYS A 63 -18.42 -6.58 -23.09
C LYS A 63 -17.72 -5.63 -24.05
N SER A 64 -16.80 -6.12 -24.88
CA SER A 64 -16.05 -5.26 -25.80
C SER A 64 -16.91 -4.59 -26.88
N LEU A 65 -18.12 -5.11 -27.10
CA LEU A 65 -19.10 -4.55 -28.04
C LEU A 65 -19.98 -3.45 -27.43
N SER A 66 -19.92 -3.23 -26.11
CA SER A 66 -20.76 -2.24 -25.44
C SER A 66 -20.08 -0.87 -25.33
N ASN A 67 -20.88 0.19 -25.52
CA ASN A 67 -20.45 1.57 -25.26
C ASN A 67 -20.11 1.85 -23.79
N TYR A 68 -20.49 0.98 -22.85
CA TYR A 68 -20.15 1.10 -21.43
C TYR A 68 -18.83 0.41 -21.07
N TYR A 69 -18.14 -0.19 -22.05
CA TYR A 69 -16.88 -0.87 -21.81
C TYR A 69 -15.69 -0.03 -22.29
N HIS A 70 -14.68 0.06 -21.43
CA HIS A 70 -13.38 0.61 -21.77
C HIS A 70 -12.31 -0.29 -21.16
N SER A 71 -11.46 -0.87 -22.02
CA SER A 71 -10.34 -1.68 -21.56
C SER A 71 -9.19 -0.77 -21.15
N LEU A 72 -8.59 -1.04 -20.00
CA LEU A 72 -7.36 -0.40 -19.54
C LEU A 72 -6.13 -1.31 -19.74
N ASN A 73 -6.29 -2.41 -20.46
CA ASN A 73 -5.18 -3.27 -20.84
C ASN A 73 -4.26 -2.57 -21.84
N GLY A 74 -2.97 -2.90 -21.80
CA GLY A 74 -1.96 -2.34 -22.70
C GLY A 74 -0.68 -2.00 -21.97
N GLU A 75 0.01 -0.98 -22.46
CA GLU A 75 1.29 -0.54 -21.92
C GLU A 75 1.10 0.45 -20.77
N TRP A 76 1.75 0.19 -19.63
CA TRP A 76 1.73 1.04 -18.44
C TRP A 76 3.14 1.47 -18.05
N LYS A 77 3.28 2.70 -17.54
CA LYS A 77 4.52 3.15 -16.88
C LYS A 77 4.67 2.42 -15.54
N PHE A 78 5.85 1.83 -15.32
CA PHE A 78 6.11 0.98 -14.17
C PHE A 78 7.47 1.27 -13.53
N HIS A 79 7.48 1.34 -12.21
CA HIS A 79 8.67 1.52 -11.39
C HIS A 79 8.76 0.40 -10.35
N PHE A 80 9.80 -0.41 -10.41
CA PHE A 80 10.05 -1.45 -9.44
C PHE A 80 10.87 -0.94 -8.27
N ALA A 81 10.33 -1.05 -7.06
CA ALA A 81 11.04 -0.82 -5.79
C ALA A 81 11.23 -2.15 -5.05
N LYS A 82 12.39 -2.37 -4.44
CA LYS A 82 12.69 -3.64 -3.74
C LYS A 82 11.90 -3.82 -2.46
N ASP A 83 11.47 -2.72 -1.85
CA ASP A 83 10.66 -2.69 -0.64
C ASP A 83 9.80 -1.40 -0.62
N PRO A 84 8.72 -1.33 0.18
CA PRO A 84 7.81 -0.18 0.19
C PRO A 84 8.48 1.15 0.59
N SER A 85 9.58 1.13 1.34
CA SER A 85 10.30 2.35 1.74
C SER A 85 11.07 2.98 0.57
N GLN A 86 11.33 2.21 -0.50
CA GLN A 86 12.01 2.64 -1.71
C GLN A 86 11.06 3.08 -2.83
N LYS A 87 9.74 3.17 -2.57
CA LYS A 87 8.79 3.68 -3.56
C LYS A 87 9.17 5.08 -4.04
N ALA A 88 8.86 5.42 -5.28
CA ALA A 88 9.01 6.77 -5.79
C ALA A 88 8.18 7.75 -4.94
N ILE A 89 8.80 8.81 -4.42
CA ILE A 89 8.11 9.76 -3.53
C ILE A 89 7.20 10.67 -4.35
N GLY A 90 5.94 10.81 -3.95
CA GLY A 90 4.96 11.68 -4.61
C GLY A 90 4.43 11.13 -5.93
N PHE A 91 4.54 9.82 -6.17
CA PHE A 91 4.03 9.15 -7.38
C PHE A 91 2.50 9.20 -7.50
N GLU A 92 1.81 9.45 -6.39
CA GLU A 92 0.36 9.59 -6.30
C GLU A 92 -0.16 10.94 -6.85
N GLU A 93 0.72 11.94 -6.98
CA GLU A 93 0.33 13.27 -7.42
C GLU A 93 0.03 13.29 -8.92
N VAL A 94 -1.06 13.98 -9.28
CA VAL A 94 -1.41 14.17 -10.69
C VAL A 94 -0.31 14.98 -11.38
N GLY A 95 0.27 14.40 -12.43
CA GLY A 95 1.35 15.05 -13.20
C GLY A 95 2.76 14.77 -12.68
N HIS A 96 2.95 13.83 -11.76
CA HIS A 96 4.27 13.30 -11.43
C HIS A 96 5.01 12.88 -12.71
N ASP A 97 6.27 13.30 -12.85
CA ASP A 97 7.06 12.97 -14.02
C ASP A 97 7.51 11.50 -13.98
N VAL A 98 6.91 10.70 -14.85
CA VAL A 98 7.22 9.27 -15.03
C VAL A 98 8.00 9.00 -16.33
N SER A 99 8.57 10.04 -16.95
CA SER A 99 9.27 9.92 -18.24
C SER A 99 10.44 8.95 -18.19
N SER A 100 11.11 8.83 -17.04
CA SER A 100 12.22 7.89 -16.82
C SER A 100 11.79 6.47 -16.46
N TRP A 101 10.48 6.20 -16.32
CA TRP A 101 9.98 4.88 -15.96
C TRP A 101 9.91 3.98 -17.18
N GLU A 102 10.19 2.70 -16.96
CA GLU A 102 10.04 1.66 -17.96
C GLU A 102 8.55 1.38 -18.23
N ASN A 103 8.31 0.67 -19.31
CA ASN A 103 6.98 0.25 -19.72
C ASN A 103 6.78 -1.24 -19.41
N ILE A 104 5.58 -1.62 -18.98
CA ILE A 104 5.17 -3.02 -18.82
C ILE A 104 3.86 -3.28 -19.56
N GLN A 105 3.66 -4.51 -20.05
CA GLN A 105 2.39 -4.95 -20.61
C GLN A 105 1.47 -5.45 -19.50
N VAL A 106 0.22 -5.01 -19.52
CA VAL A 106 -0.81 -5.40 -18.54
C VAL A 106 -2.05 -5.95 -19.26
N PRO A 107 -2.53 -7.17 -18.91
CA PRO A 107 -1.92 -8.11 -17.96
C PRO A 107 -0.63 -8.74 -18.52
N GLY A 108 0.27 -9.19 -17.64
CA GLY A 108 1.56 -9.80 -17.98
C GLY A 108 2.16 -10.57 -16.82
#